data_AF-A0A352WK52-F1
#
_entry.id   AF-A0A352WK52-F1
#
_cell.length_a   1.000
_cell.length_b   1.000
_cell.length_c   1.000
_cell.angle_alpha   90.00
_cell.angle_beta   90.00
_cell.angle_gamma   90.00
#
_symmetry.space_group_name_H-M   'P 1'
#
loop_
_entity.id
_entity.type
_entity.pdbx_description
1 polymer ?
#
loop_
_entity_poly.entity_id
_entity_poly.type
_entity_poly.pdbx_seq_one_letter_code
_entity_poly.pdbx_strand_id
1 'polypeptide(L)'
;MKINLNEILYAVSFALDATEAEYYERIRNNGISVIGETSILRADNVRFSYKDHRNVVVTVGHSKRIAALSIVMGKALGLDDNKLIDLAAYAVLHDNALTEVIQEENQYKLYNNGIGYSDEDYNIRCATIGEKNTSLLPFRTNNRDVILLHNEHSDGSGPFGRHYENTPIKAQIIHLANSVDTHCDLTTITKENYTEICNYVRNNSGRLFSVEV
;
A
#
# COMPACT_ATOMS: atom_id res chain seq x y z
N MET A 1 1.71 -32.24 -2.71
CA MET A 1 1.16 -31.18 -1.83
C MET A 1 0.62 -30.08 -2.73
N LYS A 2 -0.67 -29.74 -2.66
CA LYS A 2 -1.21 -28.56 -3.38
C LYS A 2 -1.23 -27.41 -2.37
N ILE A 3 -0.39 -26.40 -2.57
CA ILE A 3 -0.40 -25.19 -1.73
C ILE A 3 -1.60 -24.34 -2.16
N ASN A 4 -2.42 -23.89 -1.21
CA ASN A 4 -3.59 -23.07 -1.50
C ASN A 4 -3.17 -21.60 -1.66
N LEU A 5 -3.58 -20.94 -2.75
CA LEU A 5 -3.29 -19.52 -2.97
C LEU A 5 -3.82 -18.64 -1.81
N ASN A 6 -4.94 -19.01 -1.20
CA ASN A 6 -5.48 -18.27 -0.05
C ASN A 6 -4.59 -18.38 1.19
N GLU A 7 -3.93 -19.52 1.41
CA GLU A 7 -2.99 -19.71 2.53
C GLU A 7 -1.70 -18.94 2.29
N ILE A 8 -1.21 -18.90 1.03
CA ILE A 8 -0.08 -18.07 0.63
C ILE A 8 -0.39 -16.60 0.87
N LEU A 9 -1.50 -16.08 0.30
CA LEU A 9 -1.88 -14.67 0.46
C LEU A 9 -2.11 -14.30 1.93
N TYR A 10 -2.69 -15.21 2.73
CA TYR A 10 -2.85 -14.99 4.17
C TYR A 10 -1.51 -14.89 4.91
N ALA A 11 -0.55 -15.77 4.63
CA ALA A 11 0.78 -15.70 5.22
C ALA A 11 1.57 -14.47 4.76
N VAL A 12 1.53 -14.17 3.45
CA VAL A 12 2.21 -13.02 2.84
C VAL A 12 1.65 -11.70 3.39
N SER A 13 0.33 -11.55 3.54
CA SER A 13 -0.27 -10.32 4.10
C SER A 13 0.30 -9.96 5.48
N PHE A 14 0.52 -10.94 6.37
CA PHE A 14 1.13 -10.67 7.67
C PHE A 14 2.62 -10.29 7.56
N ALA A 15 3.37 -10.89 6.63
CA ALA A 15 4.79 -10.58 6.45
C ALA A 15 4.99 -9.16 5.87
N LEU A 16 4.11 -8.74 4.95
CA LEU A 16 4.12 -7.39 4.39
C LEU A 16 3.71 -6.35 5.43
N ASP A 17 2.56 -6.55 6.11
CA ASP A 17 2.11 -5.66 7.19
C ASP A 17 3.20 -5.45 8.28
N ALA A 18 3.95 -6.50 8.62
CA ALA A 18 5.04 -6.44 9.59
C ALA A 18 6.27 -5.69 9.07
N THR A 19 6.64 -5.91 7.80
CA THR A 19 7.77 -5.20 7.15
C THR A 19 7.48 -3.70 7.05
N GLU A 20 6.26 -3.36 6.67
CA GLU A 20 5.81 -1.99 6.47
C GLU A 20 5.75 -1.22 7.81
N ALA A 21 5.20 -1.85 8.86
CA ALA A 21 5.26 -1.32 10.22
C ALA A 21 6.71 -1.09 10.72
N GLU A 22 7.64 -2.01 10.43
CA GLU A 22 9.06 -1.82 10.79
C GLU A 22 9.71 -0.67 9.99
N TYR A 23 9.37 -0.51 8.72
CA TYR A 23 9.89 0.55 7.86
C TYR A 23 9.51 1.95 8.38
N TYR A 24 8.23 2.18 8.70
CA TYR A 24 7.79 3.46 9.24
C TYR A 24 8.39 3.75 10.63
N GLU A 25 8.57 2.74 11.49
CA GLU A 25 9.30 2.89 12.76
C GLU A 25 10.77 3.27 12.56
N ARG A 26 11.44 2.72 11.54
CA ARG A 26 12.82 3.11 11.18
C ARG A 26 12.90 4.56 10.71
N ILE A 27 11.95 5.02 9.90
CA ILE A 27 11.88 6.45 9.50
C ILE A 27 11.74 7.34 10.74
N ARG A 28 10.81 7.02 11.66
CA ARG A 28 10.60 7.77 12.89
C ARG A 28 11.88 7.88 13.73
N ASN A 29 12.57 6.77 13.94
CA ASN A 29 13.77 6.71 14.80
C ASN A 29 15.02 7.33 14.15
N ASN A 30 15.04 7.51 12.82
CA ASN A 30 16.10 8.26 12.13
C ASN A 30 15.87 9.79 12.16
N GLY A 31 14.67 10.25 12.56
CA GLY A 31 14.38 11.67 12.83
C GLY A 31 14.62 12.09 14.29
N ILE A 32 14.58 11.15 15.24
CA ILE A 32 14.90 11.38 16.66
C ILE A 32 15.78 10.24 17.16
N SER A 33 17.03 10.54 17.51
CA SER A 33 17.99 9.54 17.99
C SER A 33 17.53 8.92 19.32
N VAL A 34 17.05 7.68 19.28
CA VAL A 34 16.93 6.83 20.47
C VAL A 34 17.65 5.52 20.23
N ILE A 35 18.85 5.42 20.82
CA ILE A 35 19.60 4.19 20.96
C ILE A 35 18.96 3.41 22.13
N GLY A 36 18.27 2.31 21.88
CA GLY A 36 17.69 1.51 22.96
C GLY A 36 16.61 0.52 22.52
N GLU A 37 16.96 -0.77 22.61
CA GLU A 37 16.06 -1.94 22.76
C GLU A 37 14.62 -1.81 22.26
N THR A 38 14.40 -2.07 20.96
CA THR A 38 13.05 -2.27 20.44
C THR A 38 12.50 -3.62 20.92
N SER A 39 11.71 -3.57 21.98
CA SER A 39 10.92 -4.73 22.41
C SER A 39 9.90 -5.08 21.33
N ILE A 40 9.83 -6.36 20.96
CA ILE A 40 8.82 -6.92 20.04
C ILE A 40 7.48 -6.94 20.78
N LEU A 41 6.85 -5.77 20.86
CA LEU A 41 5.51 -5.61 21.42
C LEU A 41 4.50 -6.19 20.43
N ARG A 42 3.62 -7.06 20.95
CA ARG A 42 2.71 -7.91 20.18
C ARG A 42 2.04 -7.17 19.02
N ALA A 43 2.11 -7.79 17.85
CA ALA A 43 1.61 -7.30 16.56
C ALA A 43 0.11 -6.92 16.55
N ASP A 44 -0.66 -7.32 17.55
CA ASP A 44 -2.13 -7.34 17.49
C ASP A 44 -2.80 -5.95 17.59
N ASN A 45 -2.10 -4.89 18.01
CA ASN A 45 -2.72 -3.56 18.30
C ASN A 45 -1.82 -2.34 18.01
N VAL A 46 -0.81 -2.46 17.13
CA VAL A 46 0.15 -1.36 16.96
C VAL A 46 -0.43 -0.26 16.06
N ARG A 47 -0.56 0.94 16.64
CA ARG A 47 -0.99 2.17 15.96
C ARG A 47 0.09 3.24 16.09
N PHE A 48 0.64 3.67 14.97
CA PHE A 48 1.67 4.71 14.92
C PHE A 48 1.08 6.04 14.42
N SER A 49 0.52 6.84 15.33
CA SER A 49 0.02 8.18 14.97
C SER A 49 1.16 9.19 14.94
N TYR A 50 1.35 9.87 13.80
CA TYR A 50 2.30 10.96 13.68
C TYR A 50 1.74 12.28 14.23
N LYS A 51 2.66 13.09 14.76
CA LYS A 51 2.51 14.55 14.87
C LYS A 51 3.52 15.18 13.91
N ASP A 52 3.09 16.23 13.23
CA ASP A 52 3.75 16.94 12.13
C ASP A 52 3.78 16.21 10.76
N HIS A 53 2.74 16.54 9.99
CA HIS A 53 2.74 16.78 8.54
C HIS A 53 2.71 15.64 7.50
N ARG A 54 2.86 14.35 7.85
CA ARG A 54 2.31 13.23 7.04
C ARG A 54 1.87 12.08 7.95
N ASN A 55 0.57 11.99 8.24
CA ASN A 55 0.00 10.96 9.12
C ASN A 55 -0.26 9.66 8.36
N VAL A 56 0.79 8.88 8.11
CA VAL A 56 0.68 7.51 7.57
C VAL A 56 0.73 6.52 8.73
N VAL A 57 -0.36 5.79 8.96
CA VAL A 57 -0.48 4.82 10.05
C VAL A 57 -0.65 3.42 9.48
N VAL A 58 0.38 2.59 9.59
CA VAL A 58 0.29 1.17 9.24
C VAL A 58 -0.07 0.38 10.49
N THR A 59 -1.13 -0.41 10.42
CA THR A 59 -1.58 -1.29 11.52
C THR A 59 -1.81 -2.69 11.00
N VAL A 60 -1.47 -3.71 11.79
CA VAL A 60 -1.57 -5.12 11.39
C VAL A 60 -2.98 -5.47 10.91
N GLY A 61 -3.05 -6.21 9.81
CA GLY A 61 -4.24 -6.39 8.99
C GLY A 61 -4.38 -5.37 7.86
N HIS A 62 -3.40 -4.49 7.62
CA HIS A 62 -3.41 -3.47 6.56
C HIS A 62 -3.71 -4.05 5.17
N SER A 63 -2.86 -4.97 4.70
CA SER A 63 -3.05 -5.70 3.44
C SER A 63 -4.42 -6.38 3.33
N LYS A 64 -4.99 -6.82 4.47
CA LYS A 64 -6.31 -7.48 4.53
C LYS A 64 -7.45 -6.47 4.47
N ARG A 65 -7.31 -5.31 5.12
CA ARG A 65 -8.29 -4.21 5.06
C ARG A 65 -8.32 -3.60 3.66
N ILE A 66 -7.16 -3.34 3.03
CA ILE A 66 -7.08 -2.94 1.62
C ILE A 66 -7.78 -3.98 0.75
N ALA A 67 -7.45 -5.27 0.86
CA ALA A 67 -8.09 -6.30 0.04
C ALA A 67 -9.61 -6.36 0.23
N ALA A 68 -10.12 -6.21 1.46
CA ALA A 68 -11.55 -6.18 1.73
C ALA A 68 -12.23 -4.94 1.11
N LEU A 69 -11.67 -3.74 1.29
CA LEU A 69 -12.15 -2.49 0.69
C LEU A 69 -12.15 -2.58 -0.84
N SER A 70 -11.05 -3.05 -1.42
CA SER A 70 -10.88 -3.21 -2.87
C SER A 70 -11.90 -4.18 -3.47
N ILE A 71 -12.22 -5.29 -2.80
CA ILE A 71 -13.29 -6.20 -3.25
C ILE A 71 -14.66 -5.50 -3.20
N VAL A 72 -14.95 -4.72 -2.16
CA VAL A 72 -16.24 -4.02 -2.02
C VAL A 72 -16.40 -2.95 -3.10
N MET A 73 -15.37 -2.12 -3.32
CA MET A 73 -15.37 -1.10 -4.38
C MET A 73 -15.43 -1.74 -5.77
N GLY A 74 -14.60 -2.77 -6.03
CA GLY A 74 -14.64 -3.52 -7.29
C GLY A 74 -15.99 -4.15 -7.60
N LYS A 75 -16.73 -4.61 -6.58
CA LYS A 75 -18.11 -5.11 -6.75
C LYS A 75 -19.09 -3.99 -7.09
N ALA A 76 -18.98 -2.83 -6.45
CA ALA A 76 -19.81 -1.66 -6.76
C ALA A 76 -19.56 -1.17 -8.21
N LEU A 77 -18.33 -1.31 -8.70
CA LEU A 77 -17.90 -1.01 -10.07
C LEU A 77 -18.19 -2.13 -11.09
N GLY A 78 -18.87 -3.21 -10.68
CA GLY A 78 -19.29 -4.28 -11.59
C GLY A 78 -18.18 -5.22 -12.08
N LEU A 79 -17.05 -5.32 -11.37
CA LEU A 79 -16.01 -6.30 -11.68
C LEU A 79 -16.51 -7.74 -11.43
N ASP A 80 -16.22 -8.66 -12.35
CA ASP A 80 -16.53 -10.08 -12.21
C ASP A 80 -15.64 -10.80 -11.19
N ASP A 81 -16.05 -11.99 -10.75
CA ASP A 81 -15.36 -12.79 -9.73
C ASP A 81 -13.88 -13.06 -10.04
N ASN A 82 -13.50 -13.23 -11.32
CA ASN A 82 -12.09 -13.45 -11.66
C ASN A 82 -11.28 -12.15 -11.55
N LYS A 83 -11.85 -11.01 -11.97
CA LYS A 83 -11.25 -9.69 -11.74
C LYS A 83 -11.15 -9.35 -10.25
N LEU A 84 -12.14 -9.71 -9.44
CA LEU A 84 -12.16 -9.50 -7.99
C LEU A 84 -11.12 -10.34 -7.25
N ILE A 85 -10.92 -11.60 -7.66
CA ILE A 85 -9.89 -12.47 -7.08
C ILE A 85 -8.48 -11.94 -7.38
N ASP A 86 -8.24 -11.51 -8.62
CA ASP A 86 -6.98 -10.85 -8.99
C ASP A 86 -6.77 -9.53 -8.22
N LEU A 87 -7.81 -8.71 -8.09
CA LEU A 87 -7.78 -7.45 -7.34
C LEU A 87 -7.45 -7.68 -5.86
N ALA A 88 -8.03 -8.71 -5.23
CA ALA A 88 -7.72 -9.10 -3.86
C ALA A 88 -6.25 -9.54 -3.71
N ALA A 89 -5.72 -10.30 -4.68
CA ALA A 89 -4.32 -10.71 -4.69
C ALA A 89 -3.37 -9.51 -4.87
N TYR A 90 -3.64 -8.60 -5.81
CA TYR A 90 -2.85 -7.39 -5.98
C TYR A 90 -2.90 -6.45 -4.78
N ALA A 91 -4.07 -6.30 -4.14
CA ALA A 91 -4.22 -5.49 -2.92
C ALA A 91 -3.34 -6.03 -1.77
N VAL A 92 -3.29 -7.35 -1.58
CA VAL A 92 -2.39 -8.00 -0.62
C VAL A 92 -0.92 -7.82 -1.00
N LEU A 93 -0.60 -7.73 -2.30
CA LEU A 93 0.75 -7.73 -2.83
C LEU A 93 1.26 -6.34 -3.24
N HIS A 94 0.59 -5.24 -2.87
CA HIS A 94 0.90 -3.94 -3.45
C HIS A 94 2.34 -3.49 -3.13
N ASP A 95 2.76 -3.59 -1.87
CA ASP A 95 4.13 -3.29 -1.41
C ASP A 95 5.03 -4.54 -1.31
N ASN A 96 4.83 -5.54 -2.18
CA ASN A 96 5.63 -6.78 -2.16
C ASN A 96 7.14 -6.58 -2.39
N ALA A 97 7.56 -5.41 -2.89
CA ALA A 97 8.97 -5.05 -3.11
C ALA A 97 9.64 -4.40 -1.90
N LEU A 98 8.91 -4.07 -0.83
CA LEU A 98 9.40 -3.18 0.22
C LEU A 98 10.71 -3.67 0.87
N THR A 99 10.80 -4.96 1.22
CA THR A 99 12.03 -5.54 1.79
C THR A 99 13.22 -5.50 0.80
N GLU A 100 12.96 -5.72 -0.49
CA GLU A 100 13.97 -5.72 -1.55
C GLU A 100 14.54 -4.30 -1.73
N VAL A 101 13.67 -3.28 -1.79
CA VAL A 101 14.09 -1.88 -1.91
C VAL A 101 14.79 -1.37 -0.64
N ILE A 102 14.35 -1.76 0.55
CA ILE A 102 15.07 -1.47 1.81
C ILE A 102 16.48 -2.06 1.75
N GLN A 103 16.64 -3.30 1.27
CA GLN A 103 17.97 -3.92 1.14
C GLN A 103 18.83 -3.20 0.09
N GLU A 104 18.26 -2.88 -1.08
CA GLU A 104 18.93 -2.15 -2.16
C GLU A 104 19.40 -0.77 -1.70
N GLU A 105 18.54 0.00 -1.04
CA GLU A 105 18.86 1.33 -0.52
C GLU A 105 19.94 1.26 0.58
N ASN A 106 19.88 0.28 1.47
CA ASN A 106 20.91 0.09 2.49
C ASN A 106 22.29 -0.21 1.87
N GLN A 107 22.35 -0.93 0.75
CA GLN A 107 23.60 -1.10 0.00
C GLN A 107 24.02 0.20 -0.72
N TYR A 108 23.09 0.90 -1.36
CA TYR A 108 23.33 2.18 -2.03
C TYR A 108 23.93 3.22 -1.08
N LYS A 109 23.39 3.34 0.14
CA LYS A 109 23.88 4.22 1.21
C LYS A 109 25.37 4.01 1.56
N LEU A 110 25.88 2.77 1.48
CA LEU A 110 27.31 2.48 1.72
C LEU A 110 28.24 3.15 0.71
N TYR A 111 27.78 3.36 -0.52
CA TYR A 111 28.54 3.95 -1.63
C TYR A 111 28.17 5.41 -1.92
N ASN A 112 27.08 5.92 -1.33
CA ASN A 112 26.54 7.26 -1.56
C ASN A 112 26.57 8.14 -0.28
N ASN A 113 27.68 8.11 0.48
CA ASN A 113 27.89 8.91 1.69
C ASN A 113 26.77 8.79 2.77
N GLY A 114 26.06 7.66 2.85
CA GLY A 114 24.93 7.45 3.75
C GLY A 114 23.60 8.06 3.27
N ILE A 115 23.59 8.76 2.13
CA ILE A 115 22.39 9.36 1.53
C ILE A 115 21.60 8.28 0.79
N GLY A 116 20.32 8.18 1.13
CA GLY A 116 19.37 7.24 0.53
C GLY A 116 18.80 7.65 -0.82
N TYR A 117 17.71 7.02 -1.21
CA TYR A 117 16.89 7.46 -2.33
C TYR A 117 16.03 8.67 -1.93
N SER A 118 15.56 9.44 -2.91
CA SER A 118 14.46 10.38 -2.68
C SER A 118 13.14 9.61 -2.46
N ASP A 119 12.13 10.23 -1.83
CA ASP A 119 10.78 9.65 -1.70
C ASP A 119 10.26 9.17 -3.07
N GLU A 120 10.51 9.95 -4.13
CA GLU A 120 10.08 9.67 -5.49
C GLU A 120 10.81 8.47 -6.10
N ASP A 121 12.16 8.45 -6.05
CA ASP A 121 12.98 7.32 -6.50
C ASP A 121 12.61 6.03 -5.77
N TYR A 122 12.38 6.11 -4.46
CA TYR A 122 12.00 4.99 -3.61
C TYR A 122 10.65 4.40 -4.04
N ASN A 123 9.63 5.24 -4.21
CA ASN A 123 8.30 4.84 -4.65
C ASN A 123 8.32 4.24 -6.07
N ILE A 124 9.07 4.84 -7.00
CA ILE A 124 9.26 4.31 -8.35
C ILE A 124 9.92 2.93 -8.31
N ARG A 125 10.94 2.72 -7.47
CA ARG A 125 11.58 1.40 -7.29
C ARG A 125 10.62 0.37 -6.72
N CYS A 126 9.89 0.69 -5.65
CA CYS A 126 8.89 -0.21 -5.05
C CYS A 126 7.86 -0.67 -6.08
N ALA A 127 7.27 0.27 -6.83
CA ALA A 127 6.28 -0.05 -7.85
C ALA A 127 6.86 -0.88 -9.02
N THR A 128 8.06 -0.53 -9.49
CA THR A 128 8.73 -1.23 -10.62
C THR A 128 9.13 -2.66 -10.27
N ILE A 129 9.76 -2.84 -9.10
CA ILE A 129 10.16 -4.16 -8.60
C ILE A 129 8.91 -4.97 -8.22
N GLY A 130 7.88 -4.34 -7.65
CA GLY A 130 6.63 -4.99 -7.25
C GLY A 130 5.82 -5.53 -8.44
N GLU A 131 5.74 -4.80 -9.56
CA GLU A 131 5.15 -5.29 -10.81
C GLU A 131 5.95 -6.48 -11.36
N LYS A 132 7.29 -6.37 -11.40
CA LYS A 132 8.17 -7.47 -11.83
C LYS A 132 7.98 -8.73 -10.98
N ASN A 133 7.91 -8.59 -9.66
CA ASN A 133 7.74 -9.71 -8.72
C ASN A 133 6.36 -10.38 -8.85
N THR A 134 5.31 -9.63 -9.21
CA THR A 134 3.98 -10.20 -9.49
C THR A 134 3.83 -10.79 -10.89
N SER A 135 4.71 -10.47 -11.86
CA SER A 135 4.59 -10.88 -13.27
C SER A 135 4.51 -12.39 -13.54
N LEU A 136 4.99 -13.24 -12.63
CA LEU A 136 4.96 -14.71 -12.74
C LEU A 136 3.79 -15.35 -11.96
N LEU A 137 2.94 -14.57 -11.30
CA LEU A 137 1.82 -15.10 -10.53
C LEU A 137 0.66 -15.51 -11.44
N PRO A 138 -0.06 -16.61 -11.11
CA PRO A 138 -1.12 -17.17 -11.95
C PRO A 138 -2.44 -16.39 -11.80
N PHE A 139 -2.44 -15.12 -12.19
CA PHE A 139 -3.64 -14.29 -12.25
C PHE A 139 -4.66 -14.85 -13.27
N ARG A 140 -5.93 -14.60 -13.00
CA ARG A 140 -7.08 -15.14 -13.76
C ARG A 140 -7.46 -14.30 -14.97
N THR A 141 -7.08 -13.03 -14.98
CA THR A 141 -7.31 -12.10 -16.08
C THR A 141 -5.99 -11.52 -16.58
N ASN A 142 -5.96 -11.04 -17.82
CA ASN A 142 -4.80 -10.29 -18.32
C ASN A 142 -4.74 -8.94 -17.58
N ASN A 143 -3.68 -8.77 -16.80
CA ASN A 143 -3.39 -7.58 -16.01
C ASN A 143 -2.04 -7.01 -16.44
N ARG A 144 -1.93 -5.69 -16.41
CA ARG A 144 -0.67 -4.97 -16.66
C ARG A 144 -0.65 -3.73 -15.78
N ASP A 145 0.53 -3.40 -15.30
CA ASP A 145 0.86 -2.13 -14.65
C ASP A 145 0.00 -1.86 -13.39
N VAL A 146 -0.52 -2.93 -12.75
CA VAL A 146 -1.43 -2.82 -11.61
C VAL A 146 -0.67 -2.44 -10.35
N ILE A 147 0.49 -3.05 -10.11
CA ILE A 147 1.40 -2.63 -9.04
C ILE A 147 2.26 -1.46 -9.50
N LEU A 148 2.60 -1.39 -10.79
CA LEU A 148 3.37 -0.24 -11.32
C LEU A 148 2.66 1.10 -11.05
N LEU A 149 1.34 1.16 -11.15
CA LEU A 149 0.56 2.41 -11.06
C LEU A 149 -0.32 2.51 -9.81
N HIS A 150 -0.14 1.67 -8.78
CA HIS A 150 -0.99 1.70 -7.57
C HIS A 150 -0.78 2.92 -6.65
N ASN A 151 0.30 3.68 -6.86
CA ASN A 151 0.59 4.94 -6.17
C ASN A 151 0.39 6.17 -7.07
N GLU A 152 -0.22 5.99 -8.25
CA GLU A 152 -0.50 7.07 -9.19
C GLU A 152 -1.72 7.89 -8.77
N HIS A 153 -1.64 9.21 -8.94
CA HIS A 153 -2.76 10.11 -8.67
C HIS A 153 -3.65 10.26 -9.92
N SER A 154 -4.97 10.33 -9.73
CA SER A 154 -5.94 10.54 -10.81
C SER A 154 -5.60 11.73 -11.73
N ASP A 155 -5.12 12.83 -11.17
CA ASP A 155 -4.73 14.05 -11.89
C ASP A 155 -3.36 13.95 -12.58
N GLY A 156 -2.69 12.80 -12.55
CA GLY A 156 -1.37 12.60 -13.14
C GLY A 156 -0.22 13.30 -12.38
N SER A 157 -0.44 13.70 -11.12
CA SER A 157 0.61 14.25 -10.24
C SER A 157 1.38 13.18 -9.44
N GLY A 158 1.17 11.89 -9.71
CA GLY A 158 1.86 10.79 -9.06
C GLY A 158 3.13 10.33 -9.80
N PRO A 159 3.75 9.22 -9.34
CA PRO A 159 5.15 8.89 -9.68
C PRO A 159 5.45 8.59 -11.14
N PHE A 160 4.45 8.25 -11.97
CA PHE A 160 4.64 7.94 -13.39
C PHE A 160 3.90 8.90 -14.33
N GLY A 161 3.27 9.96 -13.77
CA GLY A 161 2.57 10.99 -14.53
C GLY A 161 1.35 10.48 -15.32
N ARG A 162 0.72 9.38 -14.88
CA ARG A 162 -0.42 8.76 -15.58
C ARG A 162 -1.77 9.26 -15.04
N HIS A 163 -2.54 9.96 -15.88
CA HIS A 163 -3.94 10.25 -15.58
C HIS A 163 -4.77 8.97 -15.42
N TYR A 164 -5.84 9.04 -14.62
CA TYR A 164 -6.73 7.90 -14.31
C TYR A 164 -7.23 7.14 -15.57
N GLU A 165 -7.51 7.85 -16.67
CA GLU A 165 -7.93 7.27 -17.96
C GLU A 165 -6.94 6.22 -18.52
N ASN A 166 -5.67 6.32 -18.13
CA ASN A 166 -4.56 5.45 -18.55
C ASN A 166 -4.04 4.56 -17.41
N THR A 167 -4.67 4.60 -16.23
CA THR A 167 -4.29 3.83 -15.03
C THR A 167 -5.28 2.69 -14.82
N PRO A 168 -4.83 1.42 -14.70
CA PRO A 168 -5.73 0.27 -14.53
C PRO A 168 -6.72 0.47 -13.37
N ILE A 169 -7.99 0.13 -13.59
CA ILE A 169 -9.04 0.29 -12.56
C ILE A 169 -8.68 -0.41 -11.24
N LYS A 170 -7.96 -1.54 -11.30
CA LYS A 170 -7.45 -2.26 -10.11
C LYS A 170 -6.42 -1.43 -9.34
N ALA A 171 -5.53 -0.71 -10.04
CA ALA A 171 -4.55 0.18 -9.42
C ALA A 171 -5.24 1.38 -8.74
N GLN A 172 -6.21 2.00 -9.40
CA GLN A 172 -7.01 3.10 -8.82
C GLN A 172 -7.74 2.67 -7.54
N ILE A 173 -8.38 1.50 -7.56
CA ILE A 173 -9.08 0.93 -6.40
C ILE A 173 -8.10 0.65 -5.23
N ILE A 174 -6.91 0.09 -5.53
CA ILE A 174 -5.88 -0.15 -4.52
C ILE A 174 -5.35 1.19 -3.95
N HIS A 175 -5.13 2.20 -4.81
CA HIS A 175 -4.70 3.52 -4.39
C HIS A 175 -5.67 4.16 -3.38
N LEU A 176 -6.97 4.13 -3.69
CA LEU A 176 -8.03 4.62 -2.79
C LEU A 176 -8.10 3.81 -1.49
N ALA A 177 -8.05 2.48 -1.58
CA ALA A 177 -8.10 1.60 -0.41
C ALA A 177 -6.89 1.82 0.54
N ASN A 178 -5.67 1.91 -0.01
CA ASN A 178 -4.46 2.18 0.75
C ASN A 178 -4.51 3.58 1.39
N SER A 179 -4.86 4.60 0.60
CA SER A 179 -4.96 5.98 1.08
C SER A 179 -5.95 6.13 2.24
N VAL A 180 -7.10 5.46 2.17
CA VAL A 180 -8.09 5.48 3.26
C VAL A 180 -7.61 4.70 4.48
N ASP A 181 -6.96 3.55 4.32
CA ASP A 181 -6.47 2.74 5.45
C ASP A 181 -5.31 3.41 6.21
N THR A 182 -4.45 4.13 5.50
CA THR A 182 -3.27 4.82 6.05
C THR A 182 -3.61 6.16 6.70
N HIS A 183 -4.61 6.88 6.20
CA HIS A 183 -4.95 8.23 6.66
C HIS A 183 -6.13 8.28 7.65
N CYS A 184 -7.01 7.27 7.67
CA CYS A 184 -8.20 7.26 8.52
C CYS A 184 -8.22 6.04 9.46
N ASP A 185 -8.76 6.21 10.67
CA ASP A 185 -8.91 5.09 11.61
C ASP A 185 -10.09 4.17 11.22
N LEU A 186 -9.77 3.09 10.48
CA LEU A 186 -10.73 2.03 10.13
C LEU A 186 -10.92 0.98 11.24
N THR A 187 -10.23 1.12 12.36
CA THR A 187 -10.23 0.17 13.48
C THR A 187 -11.24 0.54 14.57
N THR A 188 -11.78 1.76 14.59
CA THR A 188 -12.94 2.13 15.42
C THR A 188 -14.14 2.57 14.58
N ILE A 189 -15.34 2.13 14.98
CA ILE A 189 -16.60 2.42 14.29
C ILE A 189 -17.34 3.53 15.04
N THR A 190 -17.09 4.77 14.65
CA THR A 190 -17.69 5.98 15.22
C THR A 190 -18.32 6.83 14.11
N LYS A 191 -19.20 7.77 14.49
CA LYS A 191 -19.77 8.72 13.51
C LYS A 191 -18.70 9.68 13.00
N GLU A 192 -17.75 9.99 13.87
CA GLU A 192 -16.62 10.88 13.66
C GLU A 192 -15.70 10.30 12.58
N ASN A 193 -15.22 9.05 12.75
CA ASN A 193 -14.37 8.37 11.76
C ASN A 193 -15.10 8.17 10.43
N TYR A 194 -16.39 7.79 10.45
CA TYR A 194 -17.19 7.69 9.22
C TYR A 194 -17.24 9.04 8.46
N THR A 195 -17.40 10.15 9.20
CA THR A 195 -17.41 11.49 8.62
C THR A 195 -16.03 11.89 8.09
N GLU A 196 -14.96 11.52 8.80
CA GLU A 196 -13.57 11.73 8.39
C GLU A 196 -13.25 11.00 7.08
N ILE A 197 -13.54 9.70 6.99
CA ILE A 197 -13.36 8.89 5.76
C ILE A 197 -14.13 9.52 4.60
N CYS A 198 -15.42 9.85 4.80
CA CYS A 198 -16.24 10.48 3.78
C CYS A 198 -15.68 11.83 3.30
N ASN A 199 -15.09 12.62 4.20
CA ASN A 199 -14.51 13.92 3.86
C ASN A 199 -13.16 13.75 3.17
N TYR A 200 -12.33 12.81 3.61
CA TYR A 200 -11.03 12.49 3.00
C TYR A 200 -11.19 12.07 1.54
N VAL A 201 -12.12 11.16 1.24
CA VAL A 201 -12.40 10.73 -0.14
C VAL A 201 -12.94 11.90 -0.98
N ARG A 202 -13.94 12.63 -0.50
CA ARG A 202 -14.52 13.78 -1.24
C ARG A 202 -13.53 14.89 -1.54
N ASN A 203 -12.68 15.23 -0.57
CA ASN A 203 -11.71 16.33 -0.72
C ASN A 203 -10.54 15.98 -1.66
N ASN A 204 -10.36 14.70 -1.99
CA ASN A 204 -9.30 14.21 -2.87
C ASN A 204 -9.82 13.60 -4.19
N SER A 205 -11.14 13.53 -4.39
CA SER A 205 -11.74 13.12 -5.66
C SER A 205 -11.45 14.14 -6.77
N GLY A 206 -11.17 13.64 -7.97
CA GLY A 206 -10.62 14.40 -9.09
C GLY A 206 -9.11 14.70 -8.98
N ARG A 207 -8.47 14.42 -7.83
CA ARG A 207 -7.05 14.69 -7.57
C ARG A 207 -6.25 13.41 -7.35
N LEU A 208 -6.39 12.79 -6.17
CA LEU A 208 -5.82 11.46 -5.89
C LEU A 208 -6.67 10.36 -6.52
N PHE A 209 -7.98 10.44 -6.33
CA PHE A 209 -8.94 9.44 -6.75
C PHE A 209 -9.72 9.95 -7.96
N SER A 210 -10.06 9.08 -8.90
CA SER A 210 -10.91 9.48 -10.01
C SER A 210 -12.32 9.80 -9.49
N VAL A 211 -13.16 10.42 -10.33
CA VAL A 211 -14.58 10.63 -9.97
C VAL A 211 -15.42 9.37 -10.18
N GLU A 212 -14.82 8.32 -10.76
CA GLU A 212 -15.46 7.04 -11.07
C GLU A 212 -15.27 5.99 -9.96
N VAL A 213 -14.24 6.15 -9.09
CA VAL A 213 -13.81 5.19 -8.05
C VAL A 213 -14.03 5.75 -6.65
#